data_AF-A0A2A6MCK9-F1
#
_entry.id   AF-A0A2A6MCK9-F1
#
_cell.length_a   1.000
_cell.length_b   1.000
_cell.length_c   1.000
_cell.angle_alpha   90.00
_cell.angle_beta   90.00
_cell.angle_gamma   90.00
#
_symmetry.space_group_name_H-M   'P 1'
#
loop_
_entity.id
_entity.type
_entity.pdbx_description
1 polymer ?
#
loop_
_entity_poly.entity_id
_entity_poly.type
_entity_poly.pdbx_seq_one_letter_code
_entity_poly.pdbx_strand_id
1 'polypeptide(L)'
;MTASETRSEIAVAAPPPPGGDAALPMALLELELSLDRFSGNKDDFSSFVRTVAAEIGGEFLFVLPASGLVDNCLTIAVLRHGTAGDQAETILFVCLNEDGSSIRVEQPSERTAGLTSFAEAFVGVLERI
;
A
#
# COMPACT_ATOMS: atom_id res chain seq x y z
N MET A 1 -25.34 37.78 -31.06
CA MET A 1 -24.96 36.46 -30.54
C MET A 1 -23.43 36.46 -30.48
N THR A 2 -22.85 36.88 -29.36
CA THR A 2 -21.40 37.07 -29.21
C THR A 2 -20.91 36.16 -28.10
N ALA A 3 -19.90 35.37 -28.43
CA ALA A 3 -19.33 34.30 -27.63
C ALA A 3 -18.84 34.80 -26.26
N SER A 4 -19.12 34.04 -25.20
CA SER A 4 -18.43 34.14 -23.91
C SER A 4 -17.38 33.03 -23.86
N GLU A 5 -16.13 33.41 -23.98
CA GLU A 5 -14.98 32.55 -23.75
C GLU A 5 -14.75 32.44 -22.24
N THR A 6 -15.10 31.28 -21.68
CA THR A 6 -14.76 30.93 -20.30
C THR A 6 -13.27 30.62 -20.23
N ARG A 7 -12.51 31.62 -19.77
CA ARG A 7 -11.12 31.54 -19.32
C ARG A 7 -10.99 30.42 -18.29
N SER A 8 -10.42 29.29 -18.70
CA SER A 8 -10.02 28.20 -17.80
C SER A 8 -8.92 28.71 -16.88
N GLU A 9 -9.25 28.94 -15.61
CA GLU A 9 -8.29 29.05 -14.53
C GLU A 9 -7.70 27.66 -14.28
N ILE A 10 -6.53 27.42 -14.85
CA ILE A 10 -5.70 26.28 -14.50
C ILE A 10 -5.11 26.62 -13.13
N ALA A 11 -5.71 26.09 -12.07
CA ALA A 11 -5.14 26.14 -10.74
C ALA A 11 -3.79 25.43 -10.79
N VAL A 12 -2.70 26.21 -10.73
CA VAL A 12 -1.35 25.70 -10.55
C VAL A 12 -1.32 24.97 -9.22
N ALA A 13 -1.18 23.65 -9.27
CA ALA A 13 -0.93 22.83 -8.10
C ALA A 13 0.34 23.34 -7.40
N ALA A 14 0.22 23.58 -6.09
CA ALA A 14 1.34 23.99 -5.25
C ALA A 14 2.48 22.96 -5.34
N PRO A 15 3.75 23.38 -5.37
CA PRO A 15 4.87 22.44 -5.37
C PRO A 15 4.86 21.64 -4.05
N PRO A 16 5.11 20.32 -4.09
CA PRO A 16 5.19 19.51 -2.88
C PRO A 16 6.40 19.95 -2.03
N PRO A 17 6.31 19.85 -0.69
CA PRO A 17 7.42 20.17 0.19
C PRO A 17 8.61 19.24 -0.07
N PRO A 18 9.86 19.73 0.05
CA PRO A 18 11.04 18.90 -0.16
C PRO A 18 11.37 18.11 1.11
N GLY A 19 11.44 16.78 0.98
CA GLY A 19 12.12 15.90 1.92
C GLY A 19 11.23 14.87 2.60
N GLY A 20 11.52 13.59 2.36
CA GLY A 20 11.01 12.44 3.11
C GLY A 20 9.69 11.83 2.59
N ASP A 21 8.71 12.67 2.28
CA ASP A 21 7.32 12.24 2.05
C ASP A 21 6.91 12.20 0.57
N ALA A 22 7.86 12.20 -0.37
CA ALA A 22 7.56 12.09 -1.80
C ALA A 22 7.89 10.69 -2.37
N ALA A 23 8.84 9.98 -1.76
CA ALA A 23 9.17 8.61 -2.13
C ALA A 23 8.09 7.62 -1.67
N LEU A 24 7.51 7.84 -0.49
CA LEU A 24 6.39 7.06 0.02
C LEU A 24 5.14 7.13 -0.86
N PRO A 25 4.60 8.31 -1.23
CA PRO A 25 3.45 8.38 -2.10
C PRO A 25 3.74 7.88 -3.52
N MET A 26 4.97 8.05 -4.04
CA MET A 26 5.30 7.53 -5.36
C MET A 26 5.37 6.00 -5.38
N ALA A 27 6.03 5.38 -4.39
CA ALA A 27 6.07 3.92 -4.26
C ALA A 27 4.69 3.32 -3.97
N LEU A 28 3.85 4.02 -3.20
CA LEU A 28 2.46 3.61 -2.98
C LEU A 28 1.67 3.64 -4.29
N LEU A 29 1.83 4.70 -5.09
CA LEU A 29 1.18 4.82 -6.40
C LEU A 29 1.64 3.72 -7.37
N GLU A 30 2.92 3.39 -7.39
CA GLU A 30 3.49 2.31 -8.21
C GLU A 30 2.98 0.93 -7.77
N LEU A 31 2.84 0.73 -6.46
CA LEU A 31 2.22 -0.46 -5.87
C LEU A 31 0.75 -0.56 -6.29
N GLU A 32 -0.03 0.52 -6.16
CA GLU A 32 -1.44 0.56 -6.58
C GLU A 32 -1.61 0.28 -8.08
N LEU A 33 -0.79 0.89 -8.94
CA LEU A 33 -0.81 0.65 -10.39
C LEU A 33 -0.40 -0.77 -10.77
N SER A 34 0.54 -1.36 -10.03
CA SER A 34 0.96 -2.73 -10.23
C SER A 34 -0.12 -3.71 -9.76
N LEU A 35 -0.81 -3.38 -8.66
CA LEU A 35 -1.88 -4.18 -8.10
C LEU A 35 -3.19 -4.10 -8.90
N ASP A 36 -3.46 -2.99 -9.58
CA ASP A 36 -4.61 -2.83 -10.50
C ASP A 36 -4.58 -3.86 -11.65
N ARG A 37 -3.39 -4.35 -12.03
CA ARG A 37 -3.24 -5.41 -13.04
C ARG A 37 -3.62 -6.80 -12.54
N PHE A 38 -4.02 -6.94 -11.28
CA PHE A 38 -4.47 -8.21 -10.73
C PHE A 38 -5.78 -8.65 -11.38
N SER A 39 -5.76 -9.85 -11.97
CA SER A 39 -6.93 -10.53 -12.53
C SER A 39 -7.09 -11.96 -11.99
N GLY A 40 -6.44 -12.24 -10.85
CA GLY A 40 -6.41 -13.56 -10.22
C GLY A 40 -7.51 -13.76 -9.19
N ASN A 41 -7.52 -14.93 -8.55
CA ASN A 41 -8.40 -15.23 -7.42
C ASN A 41 -7.64 -15.12 -6.09
N LYS A 42 -8.35 -15.21 -4.96
CA LYS A 42 -7.77 -15.14 -3.60
C LYS A 42 -6.54 -16.04 -3.39
N ASP A 43 -6.46 -17.21 -4.02
CA ASP A 43 -5.30 -18.11 -3.92
C ASP A 43 -4.03 -17.49 -4.54
N ASP A 44 -4.16 -16.73 -5.62
CA ASP A 44 -3.05 -16.07 -6.32
C ASP A 44 -2.62 -14.76 -5.66
N PHE A 45 -3.50 -14.17 -4.85
CA PHE A 45 -3.29 -12.88 -4.19
C PHE A 45 -1.95 -12.81 -3.44
N SER A 46 -1.66 -13.79 -2.59
CA SER A 46 -0.44 -13.76 -1.77
C SER A 46 0.84 -13.81 -2.62
N SER A 47 0.87 -14.67 -3.64
CA SER A 47 2.00 -14.81 -4.57
C SER A 47 2.17 -13.56 -5.42
N PHE A 48 1.07 -12.95 -5.84
CA PHE A 48 1.07 -11.73 -6.63
C PHE A 48 1.58 -10.53 -5.81
N VAL A 49 1.03 -10.31 -4.61
CA VAL A 49 1.49 -9.23 -3.72
C VAL A 49 2.97 -9.41 -3.36
N ARG A 50 3.41 -10.64 -3.12
CA ARG A 50 4.83 -10.92 -2.88
C ARG A 50 5.72 -10.54 -4.06
N THR A 51 5.26 -10.81 -5.29
CA THR A 51 6.00 -10.46 -6.51
C THR A 51 6.10 -8.96 -6.67
N VAL A 52 4.97 -8.25 -6.57
CA VAL A 52 4.93 -6.79 -6.72
C VAL A 52 5.73 -6.11 -5.60
N ALA A 53 5.62 -6.58 -4.36
CA ALA A 53 6.43 -6.07 -3.24
C ALA A 53 7.93 -6.17 -3.55
N ALA A 54 8.39 -7.31 -4.07
CA ALA A 54 9.80 -7.48 -4.44
C ALA A 54 10.23 -6.55 -5.60
N GLU A 55 9.33 -6.25 -6.54
CA GLU A 55 9.62 -5.33 -7.66
C GLU A 55 9.82 -3.88 -7.19
N ILE A 56 9.08 -3.44 -6.17
CA ILE A 56 9.20 -2.09 -5.59
C ILE A 56 10.27 -1.99 -4.49
N GLY A 57 11.02 -3.07 -4.22
CA GLY A 57 12.01 -3.11 -3.14
C GLY A 57 11.39 -3.19 -1.74
N GLY A 58 10.15 -3.67 -1.63
CA GLY A 58 9.49 -4.03 -0.39
C GLY A 58 9.67 -5.50 -0.02
N GLU A 59 9.54 -5.79 1.26
CA GLU A 59 9.59 -7.13 1.83
C GLU A 59 8.19 -7.60 2.22
N PHE A 60 7.78 -8.74 1.69
CA PHE A 60 6.53 -9.39 2.10
C PHE A 60 6.73 -10.07 3.46
N LEU A 61 5.88 -9.72 4.44
CA LEU A 61 5.99 -10.26 5.79
C LEU A 61 5.08 -11.50 5.97
N PHE A 62 3.77 -11.30 5.85
CA PHE A 62 2.77 -12.36 6.05
C PHE A 62 1.41 -11.96 5.47
N VAL A 63 0.51 -12.94 5.36
CA VAL A 63 -0.88 -12.76 4.92
C VAL A 63 -1.84 -13.36 5.94
N LEU A 64 -2.96 -12.69 6.19
CA LEU A 64 -4.00 -13.13 7.10
C LEU A 64 -5.40 -12.88 6.53
N PRO A 65 -6.41 -13.69 6.89
CA PRO A 65 -7.80 -13.34 6.62
C PRO A 65 -8.14 -12.04 7.36
N ALA A 66 -8.83 -11.11 6.69
CA ALA A 66 -9.13 -9.80 7.27
C ALA A 66 -9.93 -9.91 8.58
N SER A 67 -10.80 -10.92 8.70
CA SER A 67 -11.48 -11.29 9.96
C SER A 67 -12.13 -10.10 10.71
N GLY A 68 -12.60 -9.08 9.97
CA GLY A 68 -13.19 -7.87 10.54
C GLY A 68 -12.20 -6.78 10.97
N LEU A 69 -10.89 -6.94 10.74
CA LEU A 69 -9.87 -5.91 10.96
C LEU A 69 -10.04 -4.72 10.01
N VAL A 70 -10.51 -5.01 8.80
CA VAL A 70 -10.67 -4.06 7.70
C VAL A 70 -12.00 -4.31 7.01
N ASP A 71 -12.80 -3.26 6.83
CA ASP A 71 -14.12 -3.35 6.20
C ASP A 71 -14.00 -3.77 4.72
N ASN A 72 -14.96 -4.58 4.28
CA ASN A 72 -15.11 -5.07 2.90
C ASN A 72 -13.83 -5.73 2.35
N CYS A 73 -13.11 -6.45 3.21
CA CYS A 73 -11.85 -7.10 2.88
C CYS A 73 -11.91 -8.60 3.22
N LEU A 74 -11.42 -9.46 2.33
CA LEU A 74 -11.29 -10.90 2.56
C LEU A 74 -9.97 -11.23 3.26
N THR A 75 -8.90 -10.59 2.83
CA THR A 75 -7.53 -11.00 3.16
C THR A 75 -6.61 -9.79 3.10
N ILE A 76 -5.73 -9.69 4.09
CA ILE A 76 -4.78 -8.60 4.24
C ILE A 76 -3.38 -9.21 4.13
N ALA A 77 -2.61 -8.76 3.16
CA ALA A 77 -1.18 -9.00 3.06
C ALA A 77 -0.46 -7.81 3.69
N VAL A 78 0.50 -8.10 4.58
CA VAL A 78 1.32 -7.10 5.23
C VAL A 78 2.69 -7.11 4.57
N LEU A 79 3.12 -5.94 4.13
CA LEU A 79 4.44 -5.75 3.55
C LEU A 79 5.13 -4.57 4.19
N ARG A 80 6.45 -4.62 4.14
CA ARG A 80 7.34 -3.61 4.66
C ARG A 80 8.03 -2.97 3.47
N HIS A 81 7.97 -1.65 3.37
CA HIS A 81 8.68 -0.90 2.37
C HIS A 81 9.82 -0.13 3.04
N GLY A 82 11.02 -0.18 2.45
CA GLY A 82 12.25 0.39 3.03
C GLY A 82 13.17 -0.65 3.66
N THR A 83 14.48 -0.38 3.59
CA THR A 83 15.56 -1.28 4.03
C THR A 83 15.75 -1.26 5.55
N ALA A 84 16.16 -2.40 6.12
CA ALA A 84 16.56 -2.57 7.52
C ALA A 84 17.54 -1.48 7.98
N GLY A 85 17.09 -0.63 8.91
CA GLY A 85 17.87 0.43 9.54
C GLY A 85 17.78 1.81 8.87
N ASP A 86 16.88 2.00 7.90
CA ASP A 86 16.60 3.32 7.30
C ASP A 86 15.45 4.04 8.03
N GLN A 87 15.46 5.38 8.06
CA GLN A 87 14.41 6.17 8.73
C GLN A 87 13.07 6.16 7.98
N ALA A 88 13.02 5.56 6.78
CA ALA A 88 11.84 5.44 5.93
C ALA A 88 11.23 4.03 5.90
N GLU A 89 11.47 3.19 6.91
CA GLU A 89 10.76 1.92 7.07
C GLU A 89 9.27 2.17 7.30
N THR A 90 8.42 1.71 6.38
CA THR A 90 6.96 1.86 6.48
C THR A 90 6.28 0.52 6.23
N ILE A 91 5.39 0.15 7.15
CA ILE A 91 4.50 -0.99 6.96
C ILE A 91 3.31 -0.55 6.11
N LEU A 92 2.98 -1.35 5.09
CA LEU A 92 1.85 -1.15 4.20
C LEU A 92 0.93 -2.37 4.26
N PHE A 93 -0.36 -2.13 4.10
CA PHE A 93 -1.39 -3.17 4.12
C PHE A 93 -2.02 -3.29 2.76
N VAL A 94 -1.88 -4.45 2.13
CA VAL A 94 -2.54 -4.73 0.87
C VAL A 94 -3.77 -5.56 1.18
N CYS A 95 -4.94 -5.00 0.90
CA CYS A 95 -6.23 -5.58 1.22
C CYS A 95 -6.89 -6.09 -0.06
N LEU A 96 -7.25 -7.38 -0.08
CA LEU A 96 -8.10 -7.95 -1.10
C LEU A 96 -9.56 -7.65 -0.75
N ASN A 97 -10.30 -6.98 -1.63
CA ASN A 97 -11.71 -6.67 -1.40
C ASN A 97 -12.59 -7.92 -1.35
N GLU A 98 -13.82 -7.78 -0.84
CA GLU A 98 -14.81 -8.86 -0.73
C GLU A 98 -15.13 -9.55 -2.06
N ASP A 99 -15.02 -8.83 -3.17
CA ASP A 99 -15.23 -9.34 -4.52
C ASP A 99 -14.14 -10.34 -4.96
N GLY A 100 -12.99 -10.35 -4.28
CA GLY A 100 -11.86 -11.23 -4.60
C GLY A 100 -11.10 -10.86 -5.87
N SER A 101 -11.57 -9.86 -6.62
CA SER A 101 -10.97 -9.43 -7.90
C SER A 101 -10.22 -8.10 -7.82
N SER A 102 -10.42 -7.33 -6.74
CA SER A 102 -9.83 -6.00 -6.59
C SER A 102 -8.98 -5.90 -5.34
N ILE A 103 -7.83 -5.26 -5.48
CA ILE A 103 -6.85 -5.07 -4.42
C ILE A 103 -6.76 -3.58 -4.13
N ARG A 104 -6.64 -3.22 -2.84
CA ARG A 104 -6.37 -1.85 -2.40
C ARG A 104 -5.16 -1.82 -1.48
N VAL A 105 -4.40 -0.74 -1.54
CA VAL A 105 -3.32 -0.47 -0.58
C VAL A 105 -3.88 0.47 0.48
N GLU A 106 -3.70 0.11 1.74
CA GLU A 106 -4.10 0.88 2.90
C GLU A 106 -2.86 1.21 3.72
N GLN A 107 -2.79 2.45 4.17
CA GLN A 107 -1.75 2.88 5.10
C GLN A 107 -2.12 2.49 6.54
N PRO A 108 -1.12 2.36 7.43
CA PRO A 108 -1.37 2.14 8.84
C PRO A 108 -2.20 3.29 9.43
N SER A 109 -3.29 2.92 10.09
CA SER A 109 -4.24 3.83 10.73
C SER A 109 -4.49 3.37 12.17
N GLU A 110 -5.18 4.19 12.97
CA GLU A 110 -5.51 3.83 14.36
C GLU A 110 -6.26 2.49 14.45
N ARG A 111 -7.08 2.17 13.44
CA ARG A 111 -7.81 0.89 13.36
C ARG A 111 -6.88 -0.30 13.13
N THR A 112 -5.82 -0.12 12.34
CA THR A 112 -4.84 -1.16 12.02
C THR A 112 -3.60 -1.12 12.91
N ALA A 113 -3.57 -0.26 13.94
CA ALA A 113 -2.42 -0.09 14.84
C ALA A 113 -1.96 -1.39 15.51
N GLY A 114 -2.90 -2.26 15.89
CA GLY A 114 -2.58 -3.59 16.44
C GLY A 114 -1.87 -4.49 15.41
N LEU A 115 -2.26 -4.39 14.13
CA LEU A 115 -1.63 -5.13 13.05
C LEU A 115 -0.24 -4.57 12.72
N THR A 116 -0.08 -3.24 12.76
CA THR A 116 1.22 -2.58 12.63
C THR A 116 2.18 -3.03 13.73
N SER A 117 1.73 -3.02 14.99
CA SER A 117 2.54 -3.47 16.14
C SER A 117 2.96 -4.93 16.01
N PHE A 118 2.05 -5.78 15.51
CA PHE A 118 2.36 -7.18 15.23
C PHE A 118 3.38 -7.34 14.11
N ALA A 119 3.27 -6.54 13.04
CA ALA A 119 4.21 -6.55 11.93
C ALA A 119 5.62 -6.12 12.37
N GLU A 120 5.74 -5.04 13.15
CA GLU A 120 7.01 -4.58 13.72
C GLU A 120 7.63 -5.63 14.63
N ALA A 121 6.84 -6.25 15.52
CA ALA A 121 7.31 -7.31 16.38
C ALA A 121 7.80 -8.54 15.58
N PHE A 122 7.09 -8.88 14.50
CA PHE A 122 7.47 -9.98 13.60
C PHE A 122 8.81 -9.71 12.91
N VAL A 123 8.99 -8.51 12.36
CA VAL A 123 10.26 -8.07 11.77
C VAL A 123 11.40 -8.13 12.80
N GLY A 124 11.17 -7.63 14.01
CA GLY A 124 12.16 -7.66 15.08
C GLY A 124 12.56 -9.07 15.54
N VAL A 125 11.72 -10.09 15.28
CA VAL A 125 12.08 -11.50 15.47
C VAL A 125 12.92 -12.01 14.30
N LEU A 126 12.56 -11.68 13.05
CA LEU A 126 13.30 -12.11 11.86
C LEU A 126 14.72 -11.57 11.83
N GLU A 127 14.94 -10.30 12.22
CA GLU A 127 16.26 -9.68 12.24
C GLU A 127 17.17 -10.17 13.37
N ARG A 128 16.64 -10.97 14.30
CA ARG A 128 17.37 -11.52 15.45
C ARG A 128 17.92 -12.93 15.23
N ILE A 129 17.62 -13.58 14.11
CA ILE A 129 17.99 -14.97 13.80
C ILE A 129 19.12 -14.97 12.77
#